data_AF-A0A1V6PJY6-F1
#
_entry.id   AF-A0A1V6PJY6-F1
#
_cell.length_a   1.000
_cell.length_b   1.000
_cell.length_c   1.000
_cell.angle_alpha   90.00
_cell.angle_beta   90.00
_cell.angle_gamma   90.00
#
_symmetry.space_group_name_H-M   'P 1'
#
loop_
_entity.id
_entity.type
_entity.pdbx_description
1 polymer ?
#
loop_
_entity_poly.entity_id
_entity_poly.type
_entity_poly.pdbx_seq_one_letter_code
_entity_poly.pdbx_strand_id
1 'polypeptide(L)'
;MAGQFTSLVNSIGGLSLTDRTTELIGSASNFPRLTQQALVEAIRILIQSCEATLAHAERVQTLVESTHTPSDQGIVELSSLRRRVTDLAGITETFNDATERYIIAYITSLASPRTLVQKMLSHFSNELRSIARDVLNSTSDDKNVLRETLEMCYGQTLYASGTLHSDNYFIPLGEADLGWPYDPDFESEDYYEHEDRIVMDDGYAEAFRVRCERKSEKERQQREQWTEFWVQALKHFRNIMSQQRRSPLKDGKGNHTNALWSPY
;
A
#
# COMPACT_ATOMS: atom_id res chain seq x y z
N MET A 1 28.11 -18.02 -1.06
CA MET A 1 26.99 -17.33 -0.36
C MET A 1 26.32 -16.27 -1.20
N ALA A 2 27.03 -15.43 -1.98
CA ALA A 2 26.41 -14.42 -2.87
C ALA A 2 25.29 -14.96 -3.78
N GLY A 3 25.38 -16.21 -4.25
CA GLY A 3 24.35 -16.85 -5.09
C GLY A 3 23.00 -17.14 -4.39
N GLN A 4 22.98 -17.29 -3.06
CA GLN A 4 21.71 -17.45 -2.32
C GLN A 4 20.99 -16.11 -2.14
N PHE A 5 21.76 -15.02 -2.01
CA PHE A 5 21.25 -13.67 -1.89
C PHE A 5 20.68 -13.15 -3.22
N THR A 6 21.36 -13.38 -4.34
CA THR A 6 20.79 -13.05 -5.66
C THR A 6 19.56 -13.90 -5.97
N SER A 7 19.51 -15.16 -5.52
CA SER A 7 18.31 -15.99 -5.62
C SER A 7 17.14 -15.45 -4.79
N LEU A 8 17.38 -14.92 -3.59
CA LEU A 8 16.35 -14.29 -2.75
C LEU A 8 15.86 -12.97 -3.36
N VAL A 9 16.79 -12.11 -3.78
CA VAL A 9 16.47 -10.83 -4.45
C VAL A 9 15.76 -11.08 -5.78
N ASN A 10 16.08 -12.15 -6.51
CA ASN A 10 15.36 -12.53 -7.72
C ASN A 10 14.01 -13.21 -7.43
N SER A 11 13.89 -13.95 -6.32
CA SER A 11 12.61 -14.56 -5.92
C SER A 11 11.63 -13.53 -5.37
N ILE A 12 12.13 -12.50 -4.67
CA ILE A 12 11.33 -11.36 -4.20
C ILE A 12 11.17 -10.32 -5.31
N GLY A 13 12.19 -10.11 -6.15
CA GLY A 13 12.13 -9.32 -7.38
C GLY A 13 11.21 -9.94 -8.44
N GLY A 14 11.00 -11.25 -8.41
CA GLY A 14 9.94 -11.94 -9.15
C GLY A 14 8.53 -11.74 -8.56
N LEU A 15 8.44 -11.17 -7.35
CA LEU A 15 7.20 -10.58 -6.80
C LEU A 15 7.00 -9.15 -7.32
N SER A 16 7.96 -8.59 -8.07
CA SER A 16 7.71 -7.44 -8.90
C SER A 16 6.76 -7.84 -10.00
N LEU A 17 5.48 -7.46 -9.87
CA LEU A 17 4.63 -7.29 -11.04
C LEU A 17 5.44 -6.50 -12.05
N THR A 18 5.69 -7.11 -13.20
CA THR A 18 6.26 -6.40 -14.33
C THR A 18 5.38 -5.20 -14.64
N ASP A 19 6.05 -4.07 -14.78
CA ASP A 19 5.50 -2.80 -15.22
C ASP A 19 4.97 -2.98 -16.64
N ARG A 20 3.70 -3.40 -16.75
CA ARG A 20 2.97 -3.49 -18.02
C ARG A 20 1.81 -2.53 -17.96
N THR A 21 2.12 -1.26 -17.74
CA THR A 21 1.27 -0.13 -18.11
C THR A 21 1.22 0.00 -19.62
N THR A 22 0.52 -0.92 -20.27
CA THR A 22 -0.19 -0.76 -21.55
C THR A 22 -0.66 -2.14 -21.98
N GLU A 23 -1.92 -2.45 -21.69
CA GLU A 23 -2.92 -3.00 -22.62
C GLU A 23 -4.10 -3.67 -21.90
N LEU A 24 -5.28 -3.13 -22.22
CA LEU A 24 -6.61 -3.75 -22.24
C LEU A 24 -7.22 -4.36 -20.95
N ILE A 25 -8.19 -3.60 -20.43
CA ILE A 25 -9.61 -3.95 -20.41
C ILE A 25 -9.94 -5.45 -20.22
N GLY A 26 -10.38 -5.79 -19.01
CA GLY A 26 -11.35 -6.87 -18.79
C GLY A 26 -10.77 -8.18 -18.28
N SER A 27 -10.56 -8.29 -16.97
CA SER A 27 -10.78 -9.54 -16.25
C SER A 27 -10.80 -9.32 -14.74
N ALA A 28 -11.87 -9.81 -14.13
CA ALA A 28 -12.01 -9.93 -12.70
C ALA A 28 -10.92 -10.86 -12.12
N SER A 29 -10.46 -10.54 -10.92
CA SER A 29 -9.84 -11.45 -9.95
C SER A 29 -8.41 -11.98 -10.14
N ASN A 30 -7.60 -11.45 -11.05
CA ASN A 30 -6.18 -11.85 -11.11
C ASN A 30 -5.32 -10.93 -10.24
N PHE A 31 -5.48 -11.04 -8.91
CA PHE A 31 -4.32 -10.83 -8.05
C PHE A 31 -3.24 -11.80 -8.55
N PRO A 32 -2.00 -11.38 -8.80
CA PRO A 32 -0.93 -12.36 -8.93
C PRO A 32 -0.91 -13.08 -7.59
N ARG A 33 -1.30 -14.36 -7.61
CA ARG A 33 -1.02 -15.29 -6.52
C ARG A 33 0.48 -15.20 -6.31
N LEU A 34 0.93 -14.39 -5.35
CA LEU A 34 2.09 -14.71 -4.56
C LEU A 34 1.89 -16.17 -4.20
N THR A 35 2.66 -17.07 -4.79
CA THR A 35 2.60 -18.44 -4.34
C THR A 35 3.06 -18.37 -2.89
N GLN A 36 2.17 -18.72 -1.96
CA GLN A 36 2.45 -18.76 -0.53
C GLN A 36 3.81 -19.44 -0.25
N GLN A 37 4.18 -20.38 -1.12
CA GLN A 37 5.48 -21.03 -1.20
C GLN A 37 6.68 -20.08 -1.41
N ALA A 38 6.62 -19.11 -2.33
CA ALA A 38 7.70 -18.14 -2.54
C ALA A 38 7.91 -17.22 -1.34
N LEU A 39 6.82 -16.81 -0.68
CA LEU A 39 6.89 -16.02 0.56
C LEU A 39 7.49 -16.84 1.71
N VAL A 40 7.03 -18.07 1.91
CA VAL A 40 7.56 -18.97 2.94
C VAL A 40 9.05 -19.24 2.71
N GLU A 41 9.47 -19.45 1.46
CA GLU A 41 10.87 -19.64 1.11
C GLU A 41 11.71 -18.37 1.38
N ALA A 42 11.20 -17.19 1.03
CA ALA A 42 11.87 -15.93 1.33
C ALA A 42 12.05 -15.71 2.84
N ILE A 43 11.02 -16.00 3.64
CA ILE A 43 11.07 -15.94 5.10
C ILE A 43 12.11 -16.93 5.64
N ARG A 44 12.13 -18.16 5.12
CA ARG A 44 13.10 -19.19 5.51
C ARG A 44 14.53 -18.75 5.25
N ILE A 45 14.81 -18.17 4.08
CA ILE A 45 16.15 -17.67 3.73
C ILE A 45 16.55 -16.50 4.63
N LEU A 46 15.62 -15.59 4.94
CA LEU A 46 15.87 -14.48 5.86
C LEU A 46 16.28 -14.98 7.26
N ILE A 47 15.52 -15.94 7.82
CA ILE A 47 15.83 -16.55 9.12
C ILE A 47 17.24 -17.15 9.10
N GLN A 48 17.56 -17.95 8.07
CA GLN A 48 18.88 -18.56 7.93
C GLN A 48 20.01 -17.53 7.80
N SER A 49 19.75 -16.41 7.11
CA SER A 49 20.70 -15.32 6.97
C SER A 49 20.96 -14.59 8.30
N CYS A 50 19.91 -14.36 9.09
CA CYS A 50 20.02 -13.79 10.43
C CYS A 50 20.84 -14.69 11.36
N GLU A 51 20.50 -15.99 11.43
CA GLU A 51 21.22 -16.97 12.26
C GLU A 51 22.71 -17.04 11.89
N ALA A 52 23.02 -17.09 10.59
CA ALA A 52 24.40 -17.14 10.11
C ALA A 52 25.17 -15.84 10.40
N THR A 53 24.49 -14.69 10.42
CA THR A 53 25.10 -13.39 10.75
C THR A 53 25.34 -13.26 12.24
N LEU A 54 24.39 -13.72 13.08
CA LEU A 54 24.53 -13.78 14.53
C LEU A 54 25.73 -14.67 14.94
N ALA A 55 25.80 -15.89 14.43
CA ALA A 55 26.91 -16.80 14.69
C ALA A 55 28.27 -16.28 14.18
N HIS A 56 28.28 -15.36 13.21
CA HIS A 56 29.49 -14.68 12.77
C HIS A 56 29.86 -13.53 13.70
N ALA A 57 28.88 -12.73 14.13
CA ALA A 57 29.09 -11.67 15.10
C ALA A 57 29.67 -12.20 16.43
N GLU A 58 29.15 -13.33 16.94
CA GLU A 58 29.68 -13.99 18.13
C GLU A 58 31.14 -14.43 17.97
N ARG A 59 31.52 -14.93 16.78
CA ARG A 59 32.92 -15.27 16.47
C ARG A 59 33.82 -14.04 16.40
N VAL A 60 33.34 -12.94 15.83
CA VAL A 60 34.09 -11.67 15.83
C VAL A 60 34.27 -11.17 17.26
N GLN A 61 33.23 -11.24 18.09
CA GLN A 61 33.28 -10.82 19.49
C GLN A 61 34.35 -11.61 20.27
N THR A 62 34.32 -12.94 20.22
CA THR A 62 35.30 -13.80 20.90
C THR A 62 36.73 -13.58 20.40
N LEU A 63 36.92 -13.31 19.10
CA LEU A 63 38.23 -12.97 18.54
C LEU A 63 38.77 -11.65 19.09
N VAL A 64 37.91 -10.62 19.17
CA VAL A 64 38.26 -9.30 19.73
C VAL A 64 38.58 -9.40 21.23
N GLU A 65 37.82 -10.20 21.99
CA GLU A 65 38.04 -10.40 23.43
C GLU A 65 39.33 -11.17 23.73
N SER A 66 39.77 -12.06 22.82
CA SER A 66 40.98 -12.89 23.01
C SER A 66 42.29 -12.25 22.53
N THR A 67 42.22 -11.15 21.78
CA THR A 67 43.42 -10.46 21.26
C THR A 67 43.47 -8.99 21.69
N HIS A 68 44.44 -8.64 22.55
CA HIS A 68 44.64 -7.26 23.04
C HIS A 68 45.29 -6.32 22.00
N THR A 69 45.70 -6.83 20.84
CA THR A 69 46.28 -6.05 19.74
C THR A 69 45.49 -6.31 18.46
N PRO A 70 45.12 -5.25 17.70
CA PRO A 70 44.43 -5.40 16.42
C PRO A 70 45.23 -6.32 15.49
N SER A 71 44.60 -7.40 15.02
CA SER A 71 45.20 -8.33 14.05
C SER A 71 44.59 -8.11 12.67
N ASP A 72 45.37 -8.36 11.61
CA ASP A 72 44.88 -8.34 10.24
C ASP A 72 43.69 -9.30 10.05
N GLN A 73 43.70 -10.44 10.76
CA GLN A 73 42.57 -11.39 10.79
C GLN A 73 41.30 -10.74 11.36
N GLY A 74 41.41 -9.96 12.45
CA GLY A 74 40.27 -9.25 13.03
C GLY A 74 39.64 -8.23 12.07
N ILE A 75 40.47 -7.53 11.27
CA ILE A 75 40.01 -6.58 10.26
C ILE A 75 39.25 -7.30 9.13
N VAL A 76 39.73 -8.47 8.69
CA VAL A 76 39.06 -9.29 7.68
C VAL A 76 37.70 -9.78 8.18
N GLU A 77 37.62 -10.30 9.40
CA GLU A 77 36.38 -10.79 10.01
C GLU A 77 35.35 -9.65 10.21
N LEU A 78 35.78 -8.47 10.68
CA LEU A 78 34.92 -7.28 10.79
C LEU A 78 34.40 -6.80 9.43
N SER A 79 35.25 -6.82 8.40
CA SER A 79 34.86 -6.45 7.04
C SER A 79 33.82 -7.44 6.46
N SER A 80 34.00 -8.73 6.74
CA SER A 80 33.05 -9.79 6.39
C SER A 80 31.71 -9.60 7.11
N LEU A 81 31.73 -9.31 8.42
CA LEU A 81 30.52 -9.04 9.19
C LEU A 81 29.78 -7.81 8.67
N ARG A 82 30.48 -6.72 8.41
CA ARG A 82 29.90 -5.51 7.81
C ARG A 82 29.19 -5.82 6.50
N ARG A 83 29.81 -6.61 5.62
CA ARG A 83 29.20 -7.01 4.34
C ARG A 83 27.88 -7.76 4.55
N ARG A 84 27.86 -8.72 5.48
CA ARG A 84 26.65 -9.49 5.82
C ARG A 84 25.53 -8.60 6.38
N VAL A 85 25.88 -7.65 7.23
CA VAL A 85 24.91 -6.67 7.79
C VAL A 85 24.33 -5.80 6.67
N THR A 86 25.15 -5.35 5.72
CA THR A 86 24.66 -4.64 4.53
C THR A 86 23.75 -5.52 3.68
N ASP A 87 24.10 -6.78 3.46
CA ASP A 87 23.25 -7.72 2.71
C ASP A 87 21.90 -7.92 3.42
N LEU A 88 21.90 -8.05 4.76
CA LEU A 88 20.68 -8.19 5.56
C LEU A 88 19.79 -6.95 5.46
N ALA A 89 20.37 -5.75 5.52
CA ALA A 89 19.63 -4.50 5.35
C ALA A 89 18.94 -4.44 3.97
N GLY A 90 19.61 -4.88 2.90
CA GLY A 90 19.01 -4.96 1.57
C GLY A 90 17.84 -5.94 1.48
N ILE A 91 17.90 -7.06 2.21
CA ILE A 91 16.77 -7.99 2.32
C ILE A 91 15.59 -7.32 3.04
N THR A 92 15.84 -6.65 4.16
CA THR A 92 14.79 -5.94 4.91
C THR A 92 14.10 -4.88 4.06
N GLU A 93 14.85 -4.08 3.30
CA GLU A 93 14.29 -3.10 2.36
C GLU A 93 13.38 -3.76 1.31
N THR A 94 13.80 -4.90 0.78
CA THR A 94 13.05 -5.67 -0.20
C THR A 94 11.73 -6.24 0.39
N PHE A 95 11.74 -6.68 1.65
CA PHE A 95 10.52 -7.08 2.36
C PHE A 95 9.57 -5.90 2.61
N ASN A 96 10.11 -4.73 2.94
CA ASN A 96 9.33 -3.53 3.14
C ASN A 96 8.63 -3.10 1.84
N ASP A 97 9.34 -3.10 0.71
CA ASP A 97 8.75 -2.81 -0.62
C ASP A 97 7.65 -3.83 -0.99
N ALA A 98 7.89 -5.13 -0.76
CA ALA A 98 6.87 -6.16 -1.00
C ALA A 98 5.62 -5.95 -0.12
N THR A 99 5.81 -5.57 1.14
CA THR A 99 4.72 -5.30 2.08
C THR A 99 3.93 -4.06 1.70
N GLU A 100 4.64 -2.98 1.31
CA GLU A 100 4.04 -1.75 0.78
C GLU A 100 3.16 -2.05 -0.43
N ARG A 101 3.69 -2.76 -1.44
CA ARG A 101 2.94 -3.17 -2.64
C ARG A 101 1.71 -4.00 -2.30
N TYR A 102 1.82 -4.93 -1.34
CA TYR A 102 0.69 -5.72 -0.88
C TYR A 102 -0.41 -4.83 -0.29
N ILE A 103 -0.05 -3.87 0.57
CA ILE A 103 -1.01 -2.93 1.18
C ILE A 103 -1.70 -2.10 0.09
N ILE A 104 -0.96 -1.56 -0.87
CA ILE A 104 -1.53 -0.78 -1.98
C ILE A 104 -2.47 -1.63 -2.84
N ALA A 105 -2.08 -2.86 -3.16
CA ALA A 105 -2.91 -3.79 -3.91
C ALA A 105 -4.19 -4.14 -3.14
N TYR A 106 -4.09 -4.37 -1.83
CA TYR A 106 -5.24 -4.60 -0.97
C TYR A 106 -6.20 -3.41 -0.99
N ILE A 107 -5.73 -2.20 -0.73
CA ILE A 107 -6.55 -0.97 -0.76
C ILE A 107 -7.22 -0.82 -2.13
N THR A 108 -6.46 -0.98 -3.22
CA THR A 108 -6.97 -0.87 -4.59
C THR A 108 -8.06 -1.89 -4.89
N SER A 109 -7.95 -3.10 -4.35
CA SER A 109 -8.95 -4.16 -4.54
C SER A 109 -10.29 -3.92 -3.85
N LEU A 110 -10.32 -3.02 -2.85
CA LEU A 110 -11.57 -2.64 -2.19
C LEU A 110 -12.41 -1.71 -3.07
N ALA A 111 -11.80 -1.04 -4.05
CA ALA A 111 -12.51 -0.17 -4.96
C ALA A 111 -13.13 -0.96 -6.11
N SER A 112 -14.34 -0.57 -6.50
CA SER A 112 -14.98 -1.13 -7.69
C SER A 112 -14.25 -0.66 -8.97
N PRO A 113 -14.03 -1.54 -9.96
CA PRO A 113 -13.39 -1.16 -11.21
C PRO A 113 -14.15 -0.05 -11.95
N ARG A 114 -13.42 0.82 -12.65
CA ARG A 114 -13.88 1.96 -13.46
C ARG A 114 -14.68 3.02 -12.70
N THR A 115 -14.58 3.03 -11.37
CA THR A 115 -15.20 4.07 -10.53
C THR A 115 -14.30 5.29 -10.38
N LEU A 116 -14.88 6.41 -9.94
CA LEU A 116 -14.14 7.60 -9.56
C LEU A 116 -13.11 7.28 -8.46
N VAL A 117 -13.50 6.49 -7.45
CA VAL A 117 -12.62 6.05 -6.37
C VAL A 117 -11.38 5.34 -6.93
N GLN A 118 -11.53 4.47 -7.93
CA GLN A 118 -10.38 3.82 -8.55
C GLN A 118 -9.45 4.84 -9.23
N LYS A 119 -9.99 5.85 -9.92
CA LYS A 119 -9.18 6.92 -10.53
C LYS A 119 -8.43 7.73 -9.48
N MET A 120 -9.08 8.05 -8.36
CA MET A 120 -8.45 8.75 -7.24
C MET A 120 -7.36 7.90 -6.59
N LEU A 121 -7.57 6.59 -6.42
CA LEU A 121 -6.54 5.67 -5.91
C LEU A 121 -5.32 5.61 -6.84
N SER A 122 -5.51 5.62 -8.15
CA SER A 122 -4.41 5.69 -9.11
C SER A 122 -3.65 7.01 -9.04
N HIS A 123 -4.37 8.13 -8.92
CA HIS A 123 -3.79 9.47 -8.75
C HIS A 123 -2.92 9.55 -7.49
N PHE A 124 -3.45 9.09 -6.35
CA PHE A 124 -2.76 9.14 -5.06
C PHE A 124 -1.81 7.97 -4.79
N SER A 125 -1.41 7.21 -5.82
CA SER A 125 -0.64 5.97 -5.63
C SER A 125 0.70 6.18 -4.92
N ASN A 126 1.35 7.33 -5.14
CA ASN A 126 2.62 7.67 -4.49
C ASN A 126 2.43 8.09 -3.04
N GLU A 127 1.39 8.87 -2.73
CA GLU A 127 1.02 9.33 -1.39
C GLU A 127 0.60 8.13 -0.53
N LEU A 128 -0.19 7.22 -1.08
CA LEU A 128 -0.56 5.96 -0.41
C LEU A 128 0.68 5.13 -0.09
N ARG A 129 1.63 5.03 -1.03
CA ARG A 129 2.92 4.36 -0.83
C ARG A 129 3.74 5.02 0.28
N SER A 130 3.80 6.35 0.30
CA SER A 130 4.49 7.10 1.36
C SER A 130 3.88 6.81 2.72
N ILE A 131 2.55 6.87 2.84
CA ILE A 131 1.85 6.58 4.10
C ILE A 131 2.12 5.14 4.56
N ALA A 132 2.02 4.15 3.67
CA ALA A 132 2.29 2.76 4.00
C ALA A 132 3.74 2.57 4.50
N ARG A 133 4.70 3.25 3.89
CA ARG A 133 6.10 3.24 4.31
C ARG A 133 6.32 3.90 5.67
N ASP A 134 5.70 5.05 5.91
CA ASP A 134 5.79 5.76 7.19
C ASP A 134 5.23 4.91 8.34
N VAL A 135 4.11 4.22 8.08
CA VAL A 135 3.55 3.24 9.02
C VAL A 135 4.53 2.09 9.24
N LEU A 136 5.06 1.46 8.18
CA LEU A 136 6.03 0.36 8.32
C LEU A 136 7.26 0.74 9.16
N ASN A 137 7.75 1.97 9.02
CA ASN A 137 8.91 2.47 9.75
C ASN A 137 8.62 2.86 11.21
N SER A 138 7.37 3.14 11.55
CA SER A 138 6.95 3.62 12.89
C SER A 138 6.18 2.58 13.71
N THR A 139 5.72 1.50 13.08
CA THR A 139 4.89 0.47 13.72
C THR A 139 5.74 -0.40 14.64
N SER A 140 5.32 -0.54 15.89
CA SER A 140 5.85 -1.53 16.85
C SER A 140 5.19 -2.91 16.65
N ASP A 141 5.86 -3.99 17.01
CA ASP A 141 5.45 -5.40 16.79
C ASP A 141 3.98 -5.76 17.14
N ASP A 142 3.35 -5.04 18.07
CA ASP A 142 1.98 -5.32 18.53
C ASP A 142 0.85 -4.72 17.65
N LYS A 143 1.20 -3.91 16.64
CA LYS A 143 0.22 -3.17 15.84
C LYS A 143 0.03 -3.77 14.45
N ASN A 144 -1.21 -3.79 13.99
CA ASN A 144 -1.54 -4.26 12.65
C ASN A 144 -1.25 -3.15 11.64
N VAL A 145 -0.15 -3.29 10.90
CA VAL A 145 0.30 -2.34 9.86
C VAL A 145 -0.82 -1.97 8.89
N LEU A 146 -1.56 -2.96 8.38
CA LEU A 146 -2.64 -2.69 7.41
C LEU A 146 -3.73 -1.81 8.00
N ARG A 147 -4.12 -2.06 9.25
CA ARG A 147 -5.09 -1.23 9.97
C ARG A 147 -4.59 0.20 10.12
N GLU A 148 -3.36 0.38 10.60
CA GLU A 148 -2.78 1.70 10.86
C GLU A 148 -2.61 2.50 9.57
N THR A 149 -2.24 1.84 8.47
CA THR A 149 -2.25 2.46 7.13
C THR A 149 -3.64 2.92 6.72
N LEU A 150 -4.68 2.09 6.87
CA LEU A 150 -6.05 2.48 6.54
C LEU A 150 -6.55 3.65 7.39
N GLU A 151 -6.24 3.65 8.68
CA GLU A 151 -6.60 4.74 9.62
C GLU A 151 -5.87 6.04 9.26
N MET A 152 -4.58 5.96 8.92
CA MET A 152 -3.79 7.12 8.50
C MET A 152 -4.27 7.68 7.16
N CYS A 153 -4.54 6.82 6.17
CA CYS A 153 -5.13 7.24 4.90
C CYS A 153 -6.47 7.94 5.10
N TYR A 154 -7.36 7.37 5.93
CA TYR A 154 -8.63 8.00 6.26
C TYR A 154 -8.41 9.38 6.89
N GLY A 155 -7.51 9.50 7.87
CA GLY A 155 -7.17 10.79 8.48
C GLY A 155 -6.71 11.82 7.45
N GLN A 156 -5.84 11.44 6.52
CA GLN A 156 -5.34 12.30 5.44
C GLN A 156 -6.45 12.75 4.47
N THR A 157 -7.59 12.07 4.41
CA THR A 157 -8.73 12.51 3.60
C THR A 157 -9.63 13.55 4.27
N LEU A 158 -9.57 13.66 5.61
CA LEU A 158 -10.46 14.53 6.38
C LEU A 158 -9.93 15.95 6.54
N TYR A 159 -8.60 16.11 6.57
CA TYR A 159 -7.97 17.40 6.77
C TYR A 159 -7.72 18.08 5.43
N ALA A 160 -8.03 19.38 5.33
CA ALA A 160 -7.76 20.18 4.13
C ALA A 160 -6.27 20.21 3.76
N SER A 161 -5.38 20.08 4.75
CA SER A 161 -3.92 19.97 4.55
C SER A 161 -3.44 18.54 4.29
N GLY A 162 -4.35 17.57 4.24
CA GLY A 162 -4.01 16.17 4.07
C GLY A 162 -3.62 15.85 2.63
N THR A 163 -2.64 14.98 2.45
CA THR A 163 -2.11 14.64 1.11
C THR A 163 -3.14 13.89 0.26
N LEU A 164 -4.06 13.16 0.91
CA LEU A 164 -5.16 12.44 0.29
C LEU A 164 -6.48 13.22 0.27
N HIS A 165 -6.46 14.53 0.57
CA HIS A 165 -7.65 15.35 0.51
C HIS A 165 -8.20 15.39 -0.93
N SER A 166 -9.52 15.34 -1.10
CA SER A 166 -10.16 15.26 -2.42
C SER A 166 -9.78 16.43 -3.34
N ASP A 167 -9.46 17.58 -2.76
CA ASP A 167 -9.13 18.80 -3.51
C ASP A 167 -7.83 18.65 -4.28
N ASN A 168 -6.89 17.84 -3.78
CA ASN A 168 -5.64 17.53 -4.47
C ASN A 168 -5.88 16.70 -5.75
N TYR A 169 -7.10 16.20 -5.96
CA TYR A 169 -7.54 15.58 -7.21
C TYR A 169 -8.42 16.54 -8.03
N PHE A 170 -9.43 17.15 -7.41
CA PHE A 170 -10.44 17.94 -8.13
C PHE A 170 -9.98 19.35 -8.53
N ILE A 171 -9.16 20.02 -7.74
CA ILE A 171 -8.69 21.39 -8.07
C ILE A 171 -7.82 21.35 -9.33
N PRO A 172 -6.75 20.53 -9.42
CA PRO A 172 -5.94 20.48 -10.64
C PRO A 172 -6.75 20.02 -11.86
N LEU A 173 -7.73 19.13 -11.67
CA LEU A 173 -8.61 18.68 -12.74
C LEU A 173 -9.52 19.82 -13.24
N GLY A 174 -10.08 20.60 -12.33
CA GLY A 174 -10.90 21.77 -12.66
C GLY A 174 -10.09 22.89 -13.28
N GLU A 175 -8.87 23.15 -12.80
CA GLU A 175 -7.94 24.12 -13.39
C GLU A 175 -7.49 23.70 -14.80
N ALA A 176 -7.30 22.39 -15.04
CA ALA A 176 -7.00 21.88 -16.37
C ALA A 176 -8.15 22.13 -17.36
N ASP A 177 -9.40 22.04 -16.91
CA ASP A 177 -10.58 22.41 -17.71
C ASP A 177 -10.66 23.93 -17.99
N LEU A 178 -10.00 24.75 -17.18
CA LEU A 178 -9.84 26.20 -17.38
C LEU A 178 -8.58 26.54 -18.19
N GLY A 179 -7.73 25.57 -18.50
CA GLY A 179 -6.62 25.73 -19.44
C GLY A 179 -7.15 25.98 -20.85
N TRP A 180 -6.40 26.75 -21.64
CA TRP A 180 -6.62 27.07 -23.07
C TRP A 180 -7.58 26.11 -23.80
N PRO A 181 -8.72 26.58 -24.34
CA PRO A 181 -8.92 27.91 -24.95
C PRO A 181 -9.55 28.98 -24.05
N TYR A 182 -9.77 28.75 -22.75
CA TYR A 182 -10.28 29.78 -21.84
C TYR A 182 -9.15 30.70 -21.34
N ASP A 183 -8.58 31.46 -22.28
CA ASP A 183 -7.78 32.64 -21.98
C ASP A 183 -8.72 33.70 -21.35
N PRO A 184 -8.39 34.34 -20.21
CA PRO A 184 -9.14 35.51 -19.73
C PRO A 184 -9.19 36.66 -20.75
N ASP A 185 -8.23 36.66 -21.69
CA ASP A 185 -8.20 37.56 -22.85
C ASP A 185 -8.83 36.90 -24.11
N PHE A 186 -9.54 35.76 -23.96
CA PHE A 186 -10.35 35.14 -25.02
C PHE A 186 -11.61 35.98 -25.26
N GLU A 187 -11.41 37.10 -25.94
CA GLU A 187 -12.46 37.98 -26.44
C GLU A 187 -13.15 37.35 -27.65
N SER A 188 -13.94 36.29 -27.45
CA SER A 188 -14.94 35.91 -28.45
C SER A 188 -16.24 36.67 -28.18
N GLU A 189 -16.94 37.10 -29.23
CA GLU A 189 -18.30 37.67 -29.11
C GLU A 189 -19.21 36.75 -28.28
N ASP A 190 -19.03 35.43 -28.37
CA ASP A 190 -19.78 34.44 -27.60
C ASP A 190 -19.60 34.56 -26.07
N TYR A 191 -18.43 35.03 -25.60
CA TYR A 191 -18.15 35.23 -24.17
C TYR A 191 -18.86 36.49 -23.63
N TYR A 192 -18.78 37.60 -24.37
CA TYR A 192 -19.49 38.83 -24.01
C TYR A 192 -21.02 38.67 -24.15
N GLU A 193 -21.48 37.90 -25.14
CA GLU A 193 -22.89 37.54 -25.27
C GLU A 193 -23.38 36.67 -24.10
N HIS A 194 -22.53 35.81 -23.53
CA HIS A 194 -22.86 35.03 -22.34
C HIS A 194 -23.08 35.91 -21.11
N GLU A 195 -22.15 36.82 -20.82
CA GLU A 195 -22.24 37.76 -19.70
C GLU A 195 -23.44 38.70 -19.86
N ASP A 196 -23.65 39.26 -21.06
CA ASP A 196 -24.80 40.11 -21.35
C ASP A 196 -26.13 39.34 -21.21
N ARG A 197 -26.20 38.07 -21.63
CA ARG A 197 -27.40 37.23 -21.46
C ARG A 197 -27.65 36.87 -20.00
N ILE A 198 -26.62 36.68 -19.18
CA ILE A 198 -26.81 36.49 -17.72
C ILE A 198 -27.46 37.73 -17.10
N VAL A 199 -27.10 38.92 -17.56
CA VAL A 199 -27.61 40.19 -17.00
C VAL A 199 -28.98 40.56 -17.57
N MET A 200 -29.22 40.30 -18.85
CA MET A 200 -30.39 40.81 -19.59
C MET A 200 -31.54 39.79 -19.72
N ASP A 201 -31.27 38.48 -19.59
CA ASP A 201 -32.25 37.41 -19.73
C ASP A 201 -32.36 36.60 -18.42
N ASP A 202 -33.41 36.91 -17.65
CA ASP A 202 -33.74 36.23 -16.39
C ASP A 202 -33.88 34.70 -16.57
N GLY A 203 -34.40 34.24 -17.72
CA GLY A 203 -34.55 32.82 -18.02
C GLY A 203 -33.21 32.13 -18.29
N TYR A 204 -32.30 32.82 -18.98
CA TYR A 204 -30.94 32.35 -19.19
C TYR A 204 -30.14 32.31 -17.88
N ALA A 205 -30.22 33.38 -17.08
CA ALA A 205 -29.57 33.48 -15.78
C ALA A 205 -30.01 32.34 -14.83
N GLU A 206 -31.32 32.06 -14.78
CA GLU A 206 -31.88 30.96 -13.99
C GLU A 206 -31.36 29.59 -14.47
N ALA A 207 -31.38 29.34 -15.78
CA ALA A 207 -30.89 28.08 -16.35
C ALA A 207 -29.39 27.87 -16.09
N PHE A 208 -28.60 28.95 -16.17
CA PHE A 208 -27.18 28.94 -15.84
C PHE A 208 -26.96 28.65 -14.34
N ARG A 209 -27.69 29.32 -13.44
CA ARG A 209 -27.61 29.07 -11.99
C ARG A 209 -27.90 27.61 -11.65
N VAL A 210 -29.00 27.07 -12.19
CA VAL A 210 -29.38 25.66 -12.00
C VAL A 210 -28.29 24.70 -12.52
N ARG A 211 -27.63 25.03 -13.64
CA ARG A 211 -26.51 24.24 -14.16
C ARG A 211 -25.30 24.27 -13.22
N CYS A 212 -24.95 25.44 -12.69
CA CYS A 212 -23.85 25.62 -11.73
C CYS A 212 -24.14 24.86 -10.42
N GLU A 213 -25.35 24.98 -9.87
CA GLU A 213 -25.78 24.24 -8.69
C GLU A 213 -25.70 22.72 -8.90
N ARG A 214 -26.17 22.21 -10.05
CA ARG A 214 -26.06 20.79 -10.39
C ARG A 214 -24.61 20.32 -10.49
N LYS A 215 -23.71 21.14 -11.03
CA LYS A 215 -22.28 20.83 -11.11
C LYS A 215 -21.66 20.76 -9.71
N SER A 216 -21.91 21.76 -8.88
CA SER A 216 -21.43 21.82 -7.49
C SER A 216 -21.93 20.64 -6.65
N GLU A 217 -23.21 20.29 -6.78
CA GLU A 217 -23.78 19.13 -6.07
C GLU A 217 -23.15 17.81 -6.51
N LYS A 218 -22.91 17.64 -7.83
CA LYS A 218 -22.21 16.47 -8.35
C LYS A 218 -20.79 16.37 -7.80
N GLU A 219 -20.05 17.48 -7.75
CA GLU A 219 -18.70 17.53 -7.17
C GLU A 219 -18.73 17.19 -5.68
N ARG A 220 -19.71 17.71 -4.92
CA ARG A 220 -19.91 17.37 -3.51
C ARG A 220 -20.14 15.86 -3.32
N GLN A 221 -21.04 15.27 -4.08
CA GLN A 221 -21.29 13.82 -4.02
C GLN A 221 -20.06 12.99 -4.37
N GLN A 222 -19.27 13.44 -5.34
CA GLN A 222 -18.02 12.79 -5.72
C GLN A 222 -16.96 12.86 -4.61
N ARG A 223 -16.87 13.99 -3.91
CA ARG A 223 -16.01 14.14 -2.72
C ARG A 223 -16.48 13.25 -1.56
N GLU A 224 -17.78 13.15 -1.34
CA GLU A 224 -18.35 12.26 -0.32
C GLU A 224 -18.07 10.77 -0.59
N GLN A 225 -18.12 10.34 -1.86
CA GLN A 225 -17.75 8.97 -2.25
C GLN A 225 -16.31 8.62 -1.85
N TRP A 226 -15.40 9.59 -1.90
CA TRP A 226 -14.00 9.40 -1.50
C TRP A 226 -13.87 9.14 -0.01
N THR A 227 -14.51 9.96 0.83
CA THR A 227 -14.52 9.75 2.29
C THR A 227 -15.26 8.46 2.66
N GLU A 228 -16.37 8.16 1.99
CA GLU A 228 -17.16 6.96 2.26
C GLU A 228 -16.37 5.68 1.96
N PHE A 229 -15.59 5.66 0.88
CA PHE A 229 -14.71 4.54 0.54
C PHE A 229 -13.80 4.15 1.71
N TRP A 230 -13.15 5.13 2.36
CA TRP A 230 -12.26 4.86 3.50
C TRP A 230 -13.00 4.34 4.73
N VAL A 231 -14.20 4.86 5.00
CA VAL A 231 -15.08 4.35 6.05
C VAL A 231 -15.46 2.89 5.78
N GLN A 232 -15.79 2.56 4.53
CA GLN A 232 -16.12 1.19 4.13
C GLN A 232 -14.90 0.26 4.22
N ALA A 233 -13.71 0.72 3.81
CA ALA A 233 -12.46 -0.04 3.91
C ALA A 233 -12.13 -0.42 5.37
N LEU A 234 -12.26 0.53 6.30
CA LEU A 234 -12.06 0.28 7.73
C LEU A 234 -13.10 -0.70 8.30
N LYS A 235 -14.37 -0.58 7.90
CA LYS A 235 -15.43 -1.52 8.30
C LYS A 235 -15.13 -2.93 7.77
N HIS A 236 -14.73 -3.05 6.51
CA HIS A 236 -14.38 -4.32 5.88
C HIS A 236 -13.22 -5.00 6.61
N PHE A 237 -12.16 -4.25 6.90
CA PHE A 237 -11.02 -4.75 7.67
C PHE A 237 -11.43 -5.24 9.08
N ARG A 238 -12.23 -4.45 9.81
CA ARG A 238 -12.72 -4.84 11.15
C ARG A 238 -13.54 -6.14 11.10
N ASN A 239 -14.37 -6.31 10.07
CA ASN A 239 -15.18 -7.52 9.91
C ASN A 239 -14.30 -8.77 9.69
N ILE A 240 -13.27 -8.68 8.83
CA ILE A 240 -12.31 -9.78 8.61
C ILE A 240 -11.64 -10.17 9.93
N MET A 241 -11.13 -9.20 10.68
CA MET A 241 -10.47 -9.45 11.96
C MET A 241 -11.41 -10.08 13.00
N SER A 242 -12.68 -9.70 13.00
CA SER A 242 -13.68 -10.27 13.91
C SER A 242 -14.03 -11.73 13.58
N GLN A 243 -14.02 -12.10 12.29
CA GLN A 243 -14.28 -13.48 11.84
C GLN A 243 -13.10 -14.40 12.15
N GLN A 244 -11.86 -13.91 12.00
CA GLN A 244 -10.66 -14.66 12.36
C GLN A 244 -10.59 -14.95 13.87
N ARG A 245 -10.98 -14.00 14.74
CA ARG A 245 -11.05 -14.22 16.19
C ARG A 245 -12.16 -15.17 16.64
N ARG A 246 -13.19 -15.37 15.83
CA ARG A 246 -14.35 -16.23 16.13
C ARG A 246 -14.22 -17.67 15.60
N SER A 247 -13.12 -18.02 14.94
CA SER A 247 -12.83 -19.40 14.53
C SER A 247 -11.80 -20.05 15.46
N PRO A 248 -12.17 -20.52 16.66
CA PRO A 248 -11.32 -21.45 17.40
C PRO A 248 -11.38 -22.83 16.73
N LEU A 249 -10.25 -23.53 16.75
CA LEU A 249 -10.04 -24.92 16.35
C LEU A 249 -11.33 -25.76 16.45
N LYS A 250 -11.80 -26.29 15.31
CA LYS A 250 -12.50 -27.59 15.32
C LYS A 250 -11.44 -28.65 15.55
N ASP A 251 -11.02 -28.80 16.80
CA ASP A 251 -10.28 -29.98 17.23
C ASP A 251 -11.16 -31.21 17.06
N GLY A 252 -10.59 -32.21 16.41
CA GLY A 252 -11.17 -33.52 16.26
C GLY A 252 -11.44 -34.16 17.62
N LYS A 253 -12.71 -34.41 17.90
CA LYS A 253 -13.14 -35.50 18.79
C LYS A 253 -14.41 -36.15 18.25
N GLY A 254 -14.21 -37.19 17.46
CA GLY A 254 -15.10 -38.36 17.40
C GLY A 254 -14.20 -39.58 17.58
N ASN A 255 -13.95 -40.03 18.82
CA ASN A 255 -14.70 -41.08 19.49
C ASN A 255 -15.03 -42.28 18.58
N HIS A 256 -14.15 -43.27 18.57
CA HIS A 256 -14.56 -44.66 18.61
C HIS A 256 -13.94 -45.34 19.84
N THR A 257 -14.82 -45.68 20.76
CA THR A 257 -14.61 -46.35 22.04
C THR A 257 -14.35 -47.84 21.87
N ASN A 258 -13.37 -48.33 22.65
CA ASN A 258 -13.32 -49.56 23.45
C ASN A 258 -13.81 -50.90 22.85
N ALA A 259 -12.97 -51.93 22.94
CA ALA A 259 -13.14 -52.95 23.99
C ALA A 259 -12.03 -54.05 23.93
N LEU A 260 -11.40 -54.26 25.10
CA LEU A 260 -11.10 -55.58 25.70
C LEU A 260 -10.10 -56.52 24.99
N TRP A 261 -8.91 -56.71 25.57
CA TRP A 261 -8.56 -57.82 26.50
C TRP A 261 -7.06 -57.75 26.85
N SER A 262 -6.77 -57.95 28.13
CA SER A 262 -5.47 -58.26 28.76
C SER A 262 -5.69 -59.59 29.51
N PRO A 263 -4.72 -60.26 30.13
CA PRO A 263 -3.26 -60.35 29.91
C PRO A 263 -2.81 -61.81 29.66
N TYR A 264 -1.58 -62.00 29.18
CA TYR A 264 -0.52 -62.83 29.77
C TYR A 264 0.80 -62.47 29.09
#